data_AF-A0A7C2N8L5-F1
#
_entry.id   AF-A0A7C2N8L5-F1
#
_cell.length_a   1.000
_cell.length_b   1.000
_cell.length_c   1.000
_cell.angle_alpha   90.00
_cell.angle_beta   90.00
_cell.angle_gamma   90.00
#
_symmetry.space_group_name_H-M   'P 1'
#
loop_
_entity.id
_entity.type
_entity.pdbx_description
1 polymer ?
#
loop_
_entity_poly.entity_id
_entity_poly.type
_entity_poly.pdbx_seq_one_letter_code
_entity_poly.pdbx_strand_id
1 'polypeptide(L)'
;HPRIGAVDVVPFVPISGVTMEDCVALARRLGERLATDFAVPVYLYEFAASAPHRRNLSDIRAGEYEGLPEKLKDPAWQPDFGPAQFNPKLGACVVGARKFLVAYNVNLNTTDKRLANRVALDVREKGRMKRDEKGEVIRNEKGEPVYEPGLLKSVKAVGWTIPEYGCAQVSMNLTDLDVTPLHVAFDTCEEKARERGLRVTGSELVGLVPKSALLEAGKHYLARMGKSRGVPEEEIIHVAIRTLGLSEVKPFNPAERIIEYRLAPPAPLASMTVRAFANELSTDSPAPGGGSVSALCGALSAALASMVANLSLGKKGFEEQKDALERIAIRGQELKDRLLWAMDEDTRAFDALLAAMRLPKGSPEEQQNRTQAVEQATLKAIEVPLSVLEACPEILELCLEVATVGLQASLSDAGVGAQVARAAAAGAYQNVCINLPSLSDRATAGHLLARADEAWQKVQEKHARAEEQILRKLREQASS
;
A
#
# COMPACT_ATOMS: atom_id res chain seq x y z
N HIS A 1 4.68 20.86 23.48
CA HIS A 1 5.34 19.73 22.78
C HIS A 1 6.81 20.11 22.59
N PRO A 2 7.77 19.19 22.77
CA PRO A 2 9.19 19.49 22.58
C PRO A 2 9.48 20.06 21.18
N ARG A 3 10.34 21.07 21.08
CA ARG A 3 10.73 21.72 19.81
C ARG A 3 12.12 22.35 19.84
N ILE A 4 12.79 22.49 18.70
CA ILE A 4 14.10 23.17 18.59
C ILE A 4 14.09 24.41 17.67
N GLY A 5 13.00 24.62 16.93
CA GLY A 5 12.86 25.78 16.05
C GLY A 5 11.43 26.02 15.56
N ALA A 6 11.25 27.09 14.79
CA ALA A 6 9.97 27.49 14.20
C ALA A 6 9.43 26.41 13.25
N VAL A 7 10.33 25.77 12.49
CA VAL A 7 10.10 24.52 11.77
C VAL A 7 10.94 23.44 12.44
N ASP A 8 10.33 22.65 13.32
CA ASP A 8 11.04 21.66 14.14
C ASP A 8 11.66 20.55 13.28
N VAL A 9 10.84 19.92 12.43
CA VAL A 9 11.26 18.78 11.60
C VAL A 9 10.54 18.76 10.25
N VAL A 10 11.29 18.50 9.17
CA VAL A 10 10.78 18.30 7.81
C VAL A 10 11.22 16.93 7.29
N PRO A 11 10.37 15.89 7.41
CA PRO A 11 10.69 14.56 6.90
C PRO A 11 10.24 14.35 5.45
N PHE A 12 11.07 13.65 4.68
CA PHE A 12 10.70 13.02 3.42
C PHE A 12 10.42 11.53 3.66
N VAL A 13 9.34 11.03 3.06
CA VAL A 13 8.87 9.65 3.25
C VAL A 13 8.57 9.05 1.87
N PRO A 14 9.16 7.90 1.50
CA PRO A 14 8.83 7.25 0.24
C PRO A 14 7.40 6.67 0.30
N ILE A 15 6.60 6.94 -0.74
CA ILE A 15 5.22 6.45 -0.86
C ILE A 15 5.10 5.45 -2.03
N SER A 16 5.32 5.90 -3.26
CA SER A 16 5.24 5.06 -4.46
C SER A 16 6.19 5.56 -5.54
N GLY A 17 6.86 4.63 -6.23
CA GLY A 17 7.78 4.94 -7.33
C GLY A 17 9.05 5.70 -6.93
N VAL A 18 9.37 5.76 -5.63
CA VAL A 18 10.50 6.53 -5.08
C VAL A 18 11.18 5.70 -3.98
N THR A 19 12.51 5.70 -3.96
CA THR A 19 13.33 4.95 -2.98
C THR A 19 13.61 5.77 -1.72
N MET A 20 14.17 5.12 -0.68
CA MET A 20 14.64 5.84 0.50
C MET A 20 15.82 6.75 0.14
N GLU A 21 16.69 6.30 -0.76
CA GLU A 21 17.85 7.03 -1.26
C GLU A 21 17.45 8.33 -1.97
N ASP A 22 16.40 8.28 -2.79
CA ASP A 22 15.82 9.49 -3.42
C ASP A 22 15.33 10.49 -2.36
N CYS A 23 14.65 9.99 -1.32
CA CYS A 23 14.18 10.83 -0.22
C CYS A 23 15.35 11.43 0.58
N VAL A 24 16.44 10.68 0.79
CA VAL A 24 17.66 11.19 1.42
C VAL A 24 18.29 12.29 0.57
N ALA A 25 18.35 12.12 -0.76
CA ALA A 25 18.85 13.15 -1.68
C ALA A 25 18.01 14.43 -1.60
N LEU A 26 16.68 14.30 -1.54
CA LEU A 26 15.76 15.44 -1.34
C LEU A 26 15.97 16.13 0.01
N ALA A 27 16.15 15.35 1.09
CA ALA A 27 16.41 15.88 2.43
C ALA A 27 17.70 16.71 2.48
N ARG A 28 18.78 16.21 1.86
CA ARG A 28 20.05 16.95 1.75
C ARG A 28 19.89 18.24 0.95
N ARG A 29 19.28 18.15 -0.24
CA ARG A 29 19.02 19.31 -1.09
C ARG A 29 18.19 20.39 -0.39
N LEU A 30 17.17 20.00 0.37
CA LEU A 30 16.39 20.95 1.15
C LEU A 30 17.21 21.54 2.31
N GLY A 31 17.98 20.72 3.03
CA GLY A 31 18.80 21.17 4.13
C GLY A 31 19.83 22.23 3.72
N GLU A 32 20.53 22.01 2.61
CA GLU A 32 21.47 22.97 2.02
C GLU A 32 20.79 24.30 1.66
N ARG A 33 19.62 24.24 1.03
CA ARG A 33 18.85 25.43 0.66
C ARG A 33 18.33 26.19 1.88
N LEU A 34 17.80 25.51 2.89
CA LEU A 34 17.34 26.15 4.13
C LEU A 34 18.48 26.89 4.84
N ALA A 35 19.65 26.25 4.91
CA ALA A 35 20.85 26.86 5.45
C ALA A 35 21.29 28.10 4.65
N THR A 36 21.28 28.02 3.32
CA THR A 36 21.72 29.10 2.43
C THR A 36 20.74 30.28 2.44
N ASP A 37 19.46 30.01 2.31
CA ASP A 37 18.42 31.02 2.13
C ASP A 37 18.07 31.75 3.45
N PHE A 38 18.22 31.06 4.61
CA PHE A 38 17.79 31.60 5.91
C PHE A 38 18.89 31.72 6.97
N ALA A 39 20.12 31.25 6.69
CA ALA A 39 21.24 31.26 7.62
C ALA A 39 20.90 30.64 9.00
N VAL A 40 20.23 29.49 8.99
CA VAL A 40 19.87 28.73 10.20
C VAL A 40 20.68 27.43 10.30
N PRO A 41 20.99 26.94 11.52
CA PRO A 41 21.57 25.63 11.71
C PRO A 41 20.56 24.53 11.30
N VAL A 42 21.01 23.61 10.44
CA VAL A 42 20.21 22.48 9.97
C VAL A 42 20.88 21.17 10.35
N TYR A 43 20.11 20.24 10.91
CA TYR A 43 20.56 18.88 11.25
C TYR A 43 19.88 17.86 10.35
N LEU A 44 20.64 16.87 9.90
CA LEU A 44 20.09 15.70 9.23
C LEU A 44 19.81 14.56 10.22
N TYR A 45 18.67 13.88 10.06
CA TYR A 45 18.25 12.79 10.96
C TYR A 45 17.75 11.54 10.22
N GLU A 46 17.52 10.47 10.97
CA GLU A 46 17.09 9.15 10.47
C GLU A 46 17.99 8.64 9.33
N PHE A 47 17.44 8.26 8.18
CA PHE A 47 18.21 7.71 7.06
C PHE A 47 19.10 8.77 6.40
N ALA A 48 18.86 10.06 6.66
CA ALA A 48 19.71 11.14 6.18
C ALA A 48 20.81 11.54 7.19
N ALA A 49 20.79 10.99 8.42
CA ALA A 49 21.72 11.37 9.48
C ALA A 49 23.19 11.20 9.05
N SER A 50 23.98 12.25 9.29
CA SER A 50 25.43 12.24 9.01
C SER A 50 26.24 11.50 10.06
N ALA A 51 25.68 11.30 11.25
CA ALA A 51 26.34 10.65 12.38
C ALA A 51 25.37 9.78 13.18
N PRO A 52 25.83 8.67 13.80
CA PRO A 52 24.96 7.74 14.51
C PRO A 52 24.11 8.36 15.63
N HIS A 53 24.65 9.31 16.39
CA HIS A 53 23.94 9.99 17.49
C HIS A 53 22.87 10.99 17.04
N ARG A 54 22.79 11.28 15.74
CA ARG A 54 21.75 12.14 15.14
C ARG A 54 20.58 11.36 14.59
N ARG A 55 20.65 10.03 14.57
CA ARG A 55 19.62 9.20 13.94
C ARG A 55 18.25 9.45 14.58
N ASN A 56 18.18 9.54 15.90
CA ASN A 56 16.93 9.76 16.61
C ASN A 56 16.67 11.26 16.86
N LEU A 57 15.50 11.72 16.41
CA LEU A 57 15.06 13.10 16.57
C LEU A 57 15.02 13.59 18.03
N SER A 58 14.77 12.70 19.01
CA SER A 58 14.79 13.12 20.43
C SER A 58 16.16 13.58 20.90
N ASP A 59 17.22 13.03 20.32
CA ASP A 59 18.59 13.26 20.77
C ASP A 59 19.08 14.60 20.20
N ILE A 60 18.73 14.88 18.94
CA ILE A 60 18.88 16.22 18.34
C ILE A 60 18.07 17.26 19.11
N ARG A 61 16.85 16.95 19.55
CA ARG A 61 15.99 17.87 20.32
C ARG A 61 16.28 17.93 21.81
N ALA A 62 17.28 17.20 22.32
CA ALA A 62 17.61 17.23 23.75
C ALA A 62 18.00 18.67 24.17
N GLY A 63 17.34 19.20 25.20
CA GLY A 63 17.49 20.60 25.61
C GLY A 63 16.57 21.58 24.87
N GLU A 64 15.83 21.12 23.85
CA GLU A 64 14.87 21.91 23.07
C GLU A 64 15.51 23.20 22.50
N TYR A 65 14.70 24.24 22.27
CA TYR A 65 15.14 25.55 21.80
C TYR A 65 16.07 26.25 22.82
N GLU A 66 15.78 26.15 24.12
CA GLU A 66 16.54 26.82 25.18
C GLU A 66 17.97 26.28 25.31
N GLY A 67 18.17 25.00 25.03
CA GLY A 67 19.48 24.34 25.06
C GLY A 67 20.29 24.49 23.78
N LEU A 68 19.69 25.00 22.70
CA LEU A 68 20.35 25.14 21.39
C LEU A 68 21.62 26.01 21.43
N PRO A 69 21.67 27.17 22.13
CA PRO A 69 22.88 27.99 22.20
C PRO A 69 24.10 27.26 22.79
N GLU A 70 23.90 26.42 23.81
CA GLU A 70 24.98 25.62 24.39
C GLU A 70 25.32 24.43 23.50
N LYS A 71 24.32 23.78 22.90
CA LYS A 71 24.53 22.66 21.98
C LYS A 71 25.39 23.05 20.76
N LEU A 72 25.18 24.24 20.19
CA LEU A 72 25.95 24.73 19.04
C LEU A 72 27.44 24.96 19.34
N LYS A 73 27.83 25.05 20.62
CA LYS A 73 29.24 25.15 21.02
C LYS A 73 29.94 23.80 21.06
N ASP A 74 29.18 22.71 21.14
CA ASP A 74 29.74 21.36 21.20
C ASP A 74 30.16 20.90 19.79
N PRO A 75 31.45 20.56 19.56
CA PRO A 75 31.92 20.04 18.28
C PRO A 75 31.15 18.81 17.78
N ALA A 76 30.63 17.96 18.67
CA ALA A 76 29.85 16.78 18.30
C ALA A 76 28.47 17.14 17.71
N TRP A 77 27.97 18.34 18.01
CA TRP A 77 26.66 18.85 17.60
C TRP A 77 26.75 20.01 16.61
N GLN A 78 27.84 20.13 15.85
CA GLN A 78 27.92 21.07 14.73
C GLN A 78 26.84 20.77 13.69
N PRO A 79 26.08 21.75 13.18
CA PRO A 79 25.03 21.50 12.21
C PRO A 79 25.59 20.88 10.92
N ASP A 80 24.78 20.10 10.23
CA ASP A 80 25.14 19.50 8.95
C ASP A 80 25.25 20.56 7.85
N PHE A 81 24.35 21.54 7.90
CA PHE A 81 24.36 22.70 7.02
C PHE A 81 24.09 23.99 7.80
N GLY A 82 24.60 25.10 7.27
CA GLY A 82 24.38 26.42 7.83
C GLY A 82 25.33 26.76 8.98
N PRO A 83 25.23 27.99 9.52
CA PRO A 83 26.14 28.45 10.56
C PRO A 83 25.82 27.80 11.90
N ALA A 84 26.85 27.54 12.70
CA ALA A 84 26.74 27.17 14.11
C ALA A 84 26.38 28.37 15.00
N GLN A 85 25.38 29.14 14.58
CA GLN A 85 24.97 30.38 15.22
C GLN A 85 23.50 30.28 15.62
N PHE A 86 23.21 30.63 16.87
CA PHE A 86 21.84 30.64 17.35
C PHE A 86 21.04 31.76 16.68
N ASN A 87 19.90 31.39 16.08
CA ASN A 87 18.93 32.33 15.53
C ASN A 87 17.74 32.47 16.50
N PRO A 88 17.57 33.58 17.23
CA PRO A 88 16.51 33.73 18.23
C PRO A 88 15.09 33.78 17.68
N LYS A 89 14.91 33.92 16.36
CA LYS A 89 13.57 33.91 15.74
C LYS A 89 13.21 32.52 15.22
N LEU A 90 14.19 31.80 14.68
CA LEU A 90 13.95 30.57 13.92
C LEU A 90 14.42 29.29 14.66
N GLY A 91 15.39 29.39 15.56
CA GLY A 91 16.03 28.23 16.19
C GLY A 91 16.85 27.42 15.18
N ALA A 92 16.71 26.09 15.22
CA ALA A 92 17.28 25.15 14.27
C ALA A 92 16.17 24.38 13.52
N CYS A 93 16.51 23.83 12.35
CA CYS A 93 15.63 22.94 11.60
C CYS A 93 16.22 21.54 11.52
N VAL A 94 15.40 20.50 11.66
CA VAL A 94 15.81 19.12 11.42
C VAL A 94 15.19 18.65 10.10
N VAL A 95 15.98 18.09 9.19
CA VAL A 95 15.51 17.57 7.90
C VAL A 95 15.95 16.13 7.77
N GLY A 96 15.13 15.25 7.20
CA GLY A 96 15.61 13.89 6.97
C GLY A 96 14.69 13.06 6.12
N ALA A 97 15.08 11.80 5.95
CA ALA A 97 14.27 10.80 5.28
C ALA A 97 13.97 9.66 6.25
N ARG A 98 12.74 9.17 6.26
CA ARG A 98 12.33 8.10 7.17
C ARG A 98 11.22 7.25 6.58
N LYS A 99 11.02 6.07 7.16
CA LYS A 99 9.84 5.25 6.92
C LYS A 99 8.56 5.99 7.35
N PHE A 100 7.43 5.54 6.79
CA PHE A 100 6.13 6.07 7.15
C PHE A 100 5.88 5.83 8.64
N LEU A 101 5.45 6.88 9.34
CA LEU A 101 5.15 6.82 10.77
C LEU A 101 3.65 6.90 10.91
N VAL A 102 3.07 5.96 11.65
CA VAL A 102 1.64 5.96 11.96
C VAL A 102 1.45 6.32 13.43
N ALA A 103 0.72 7.41 13.66
CA ALA A 103 0.26 7.78 14.99
C ALA A 103 -1.03 7.00 15.28
N TYR A 104 -0.96 6.11 16.26
CA TYR A 104 -1.99 5.13 16.56
C TYR A 104 -2.26 5.07 18.05
N ASN A 105 -3.50 5.35 18.44
CA ASN A 105 -3.93 5.36 19.83
C ASN A 105 -4.84 4.16 20.10
N VAL A 106 -4.61 3.42 21.17
CA VAL A 106 -5.50 2.33 21.61
C VAL A 106 -6.32 2.80 22.81
N ASN A 107 -7.64 2.72 22.71
CA ASN A 107 -8.60 3.25 23.69
C ASN A 107 -8.85 2.23 24.80
N LEU A 108 -8.87 2.68 26.06
CA LEU A 108 -9.13 1.84 27.23
C LEU A 108 -10.42 2.26 27.93
N ASN A 109 -11.09 1.32 28.58
CA ASN A 109 -12.32 1.53 29.35
C ASN A 109 -12.15 2.31 30.68
N THR A 110 -11.16 3.19 30.77
CA THR A 110 -10.83 3.98 31.96
C THR A 110 -10.48 5.41 31.55
N THR A 111 -10.60 6.37 32.45
CA THR A 111 -10.08 7.74 32.26
C THR A 111 -8.72 7.96 32.95
N ASP A 112 -8.23 6.98 33.71
CA ASP A 112 -6.96 7.08 34.43
C ASP A 112 -5.76 6.91 33.50
N LYS A 113 -5.13 8.03 33.15
CA LYS A 113 -3.89 8.06 32.35
C LYS A 113 -2.76 7.22 32.92
N ARG A 114 -2.73 6.97 34.24
CA ARG A 114 -1.68 6.16 34.88
C ARG A 114 -1.80 4.71 34.46
N LEU A 115 -3.03 4.20 34.33
CA LEU A 115 -3.30 2.83 33.88
C LEU A 115 -2.91 2.68 32.41
N ALA A 116 -3.31 3.63 31.55
CA ALA A 116 -2.87 3.66 30.16
C ALA A 116 -1.34 3.74 30.04
N ASN A 117 -0.68 4.54 30.88
CA ASN A 117 0.77 4.68 30.84
C ASN A 117 1.47 3.39 31.27
N ARG A 118 0.91 2.59 32.18
CA ARG A 118 1.47 1.27 32.52
C ARG A 118 1.48 0.36 31.29
N VAL A 119 0.39 0.30 30.53
CA VAL A 119 0.33 -0.46 29.27
C VAL A 119 1.32 0.11 28.24
N ALA A 120 1.41 1.44 28.12
CA ALA A 120 2.37 2.09 27.23
C ALA A 120 3.84 1.71 27.53
N LEU A 121 4.18 1.56 28.82
CA LEU A 121 5.50 1.12 29.26
C LEU A 121 5.80 -0.34 28.91
N ASP A 122 4.78 -1.20 28.78
CA ASP A 122 4.96 -2.59 28.34
C ASP A 122 5.19 -2.70 26.85
N VAL A 123 4.46 -1.90 26.07
CA VAL A 123 4.45 -2.05 24.61
C VAL A 123 5.57 -1.27 23.93
N ARG A 124 5.96 -0.10 24.44
CA ARG A 124 7.00 0.72 23.79
C ARG A 124 8.38 0.08 23.87
N GLU A 125 9.19 0.24 22.84
CA GLU A 125 10.51 -0.39 22.75
C GLU A 125 11.43 -0.06 23.94
N LYS A 126 11.46 1.22 24.33
CA LYS A 126 12.26 1.70 25.48
C LYS A 126 11.85 1.07 26.81
N GLY A 127 10.62 0.56 26.89
CA GLY A 127 10.06 -0.08 28.07
C GLY A 127 10.02 0.81 29.31
N ARG A 128 10.32 0.23 30.47
CA ARG A 128 10.26 0.86 31.79
C ARG A 128 11.64 1.03 32.41
N MET A 129 11.81 2.05 33.24
CA MET A 129 13.03 2.16 34.07
C MET A 129 13.02 1.05 35.11
N LYS A 130 14.13 0.33 35.24
CA LYS A 130 14.31 -0.65 36.30
C LYS A 130 14.33 0.05 37.65
N ARG A 131 13.62 -0.54 38.60
CA ARG A 131 13.59 -0.08 39.99
C ARG A 131 14.03 -1.21 40.90
N ASP A 132 14.70 -0.86 41.99
CA ASP A 132 15.06 -1.80 43.04
C ASP A 132 13.85 -2.14 43.94
N GLU A 133 14.07 -2.99 44.94
CA GLU A 133 13.03 -3.40 45.92
C GLU A 133 12.46 -2.22 46.73
N LYS A 134 13.18 -1.09 46.79
CA LYS A 134 12.75 0.15 47.46
C LYS A 134 12.06 1.12 46.52
N GLY A 135 11.99 0.81 45.23
CA GLY A 135 11.37 1.64 44.19
C GLY A 135 12.29 2.73 43.61
N GLU A 136 13.58 2.72 43.95
CA GLU A 136 14.58 3.66 43.43
C GLU A 136 15.08 3.24 42.05
N VAL A 137 15.42 4.21 41.20
CA VAL A 137 15.84 3.94 39.81
C VAL A 137 17.24 3.34 39.80
N ILE A 138 17.37 2.14 39.26
CA ILE A 138 18.66 1.48 39.07
C ILE A 138 19.44 2.24 37.99
N ARG A 139 20.67 2.64 38.31
CA ARG A 139 21.59 3.34 37.40
C ARG A 139 22.78 2.46 37.06
N ASN A 140 23.31 2.60 35.84
CA ASN A 140 24.54 1.92 35.40
C ASN A 140 25.80 2.60 35.97
N GLU A 141 26.98 2.05 35.68
CA GLU A 141 28.29 2.57 36.10
C GLU A 141 28.56 4.02 35.64
N LYS A 142 27.84 4.50 34.61
CA LYS A 142 27.92 5.87 34.09
C LYS A 142 26.86 6.82 34.70
N GLY A 143 26.07 6.34 35.66
CA GLY A 143 25.01 7.11 36.32
C GLY A 143 23.72 7.23 35.49
N GLU A 144 23.59 6.50 34.38
CA GLU A 144 22.42 6.54 33.50
C GLU A 144 21.34 5.53 33.94
N PRO A 145 20.04 5.84 33.82
CA PRO A 145 18.98 4.90 34.19
C PRO A 145 19.02 3.62 33.35
N VAL A 146 18.93 2.47 34.01
CA VAL A 146 18.79 1.16 33.35
C VAL A 146 17.33 0.93 32.98
N TYR A 147 17.09 0.47 31.76
CA TYR A 147 15.74 0.16 31.27
C TYR A 147 15.54 -1.35 31.13
N GLU A 148 14.33 -1.79 31.40
CA GLU A 148 13.79 -3.07 30.97
C GLU A 148 12.99 -2.80 29.68
N PRO A 149 13.38 -3.37 28.53
CA PRO A 149 12.76 -3.08 27.25
C PRO A 149 11.31 -3.59 27.21
N GLY A 150 10.48 -2.92 26.41
CA GLY A 150 9.11 -3.38 26.17
C GLY A 150 9.05 -4.45 25.08
N LEU A 151 7.83 -4.88 24.77
CA LEU A 151 7.55 -6.01 23.89
C LEU A 151 7.67 -5.68 22.41
N LEU A 152 7.36 -4.44 22.00
CA LEU A 152 7.34 -4.06 20.59
C LEU A 152 8.57 -3.25 20.21
N LYS A 153 9.15 -3.59 19.06
CA LYS A 153 10.24 -2.85 18.43
C LYS A 153 9.69 -1.72 17.57
N SER A 154 10.45 -0.64 17.40
CA SER A 154 10.05 0.49 16.56
C SER A 154 8.73 1.17 17.02
N VAL A 155 8.38 1.02 18.30
CA VAL A 155 7.20 1.64 18.92
C VAL A 155 7.63 2.61 20.03
N LYS A 156 7.13 3.84 19.93
CA LYS A 156 7.18 4.83 21.03
C LYS A 156 5.77 4.98 21.57
N ALA A 157 5.57 4.89 22.88
CA ALA A 157 4.25 5.03 23.47
C ALA A 157 4.24 5.80 24.80
N VAL A 158 3.09 6.41 25.10
CA VAL A 158 2.78 7.09 26.36
C VAL A 158 1.29 6.93 26.69
N GLY A 159 0.95 6.92 27.98
CA GLY A 159 -0.45 7.01 28.40
C GLY A 159 -0.93 8.45 28.41
N TRP A 160 -2.08 8.71 27.79
CA TRP A 160 -2.70 10.03 27.73
C TRP A 160 -4.22 9.92 27.92
N THR A 161 -4.89 11.04 28.20
CA THR A 161 -6.36 11.12 28.29
C THR A 161 -6.82 12.35 27.53
N ILE A 162 -7.77 12.19 26.61
CA ILE A 162 -8.45 13.29 25.92
C ILE A 162 -9.84 13.41 26.56
N PRO A 163 -10.12 14.48 27.33
CA PRO A 163 -11.37 14.61 28.07
C PRO A 163 -12.63 14.43 27.20
N GLU A 164 -12.59 14.93 25.96
CA GLU A 164 -13.69 14.89 25.00
C GLU A 164 -14.06 13.46 24.56
N TYR A 165 -13.12 12.52 24.65
CA TYR A 165 -13.33 11.12 24.27
C TYR A 165 -13.83 10.27 25.45
N GLY A 166 -13.79 10.80 26.68
CA GLY A 166 -14.24 10.08 27.87
C GLY A 166 -13.40 8.85 28.22
N CYS A 167 -12.21 8.69 27.63
CA CYS A 167 -11.33 7.54 27.82
C CYS A 167 -9.84 7.93 27.84
N ALA A 168 -9.04 7.07 28.46
CA ALA A 168 -7.59 7.10 28.41
C ALA A 168 -7.10 6.23 27.25
N GLN A 169 -6.00 6.65 26.64
CA GLN A 169 -5.43 6.04 25.46
C GLN A 169 -3.97 5.66 25.71
N VAL A 170 -3.58 4.52 25.16
CA VAL A 170 -2.18 4.20 24.88
C VAL A 170 -1.84 4.89 23.56
N SER A 171 -1.23 6.08 23.62
CA SER A 171 -0.85 6.82 22.44
C SER A 171 0.49 6.34 21.92
N MET A 172 0.54 5.90 20.66
CA MET A 172 1.72 5.28 20.07
C MET A 172 2.13 5.95 18.76
N ASN A 173 3.44 5.97 18.51
CA ASN A 173 4.03 6.18 17.20
C ASN A 173 4.68 4.88 16.74
N LEU A 174 4.12 4.28 15.70
CA LEU A 174 4.67 3.14 14.97
C LEU A 174 5.63 3.69 13.92
N THR A 175 6.93 3.54 14.18
CA THR A 175 7.98 4.15 13.35
C THR A 175 8.46 3.26 12.22
N ASP A 176 8.17 1.96 12.29
CA ASP A 176 8.44 0.97 11.25
C ASP A 176 7.35 -0.10 11.26
N LEU A 177 6.45 -0.03 10.28
CA LEU A 177 5.31 -0.94 10.16
C LEU A 177 5.72 -2.36 9.74
N ASP A 178 6.86 -2.51 9.06
CA ASP A 178 7.38 -3.83 8.67
C ASP A 178 7.84 -4.62 9.91
N VAL A 179 8.29 -3.90 10.95
CA VAL A 179 8.76 -4.46 12.22
C VAL A 179 7.62 -4.64 13.21
N THR A 180 6.73 -3.66 13.32
CA THR A 180 5.53 -3.77 14.16
C THR A 180 4.30 -3.24 13.41
N PRO A 181 3.53 -4.16 12.81
CA PRO A 181 2.27 -3.84 12.16
C PRO A 181 1.19 -3.35 13.14
N LEU A 182 0.15 -2.69 12.60
CA LEU A 182 -0.97 -2.15 13.39
C LEU A 182 -1.66 -3.19 14.26
N HIS A 183 -1.95 -4.36 13.69
CA HIS A 183 -2.65 -5.44 14.39
C HIS A 183 -1.81 -6.03 15.53
N VAL A 184 -0.48 -6.14 15.35
CA VAL A 184 0.43 -6.59 16.43
C VAL A 184 0.43 -5.58 17.57
N ALA A 185 0.49 -4.28 17.27
CA ALA A 185 0.45 -3.24 18.29
C ALA A 185 -0.88 -3.22 19.06
N PHE A 186 -1.99 -3.39 18.35
CA PHE A 186 -3.33 -3.46 18.94
C PHE A 186 -3.50 -4.70 19.82
N ASP A 187 -3.21 -5.88 19.31
CA ASP A 187 -3.35 -7.16 20.02
C ASP A 187 -2.46 -7.20 21.27
N THR A 188 -1.24 -6.65 21.20
CA THR A 188 -0.34 -6.55 22.35
C THR A 188 -0.90 -5.60 23.41
N CYS A 189 -1.47 -4.46 23.01
CA CYS A 189 -2.16 -3.57 23.94
C CYS A 189 -3.36 -4.27 24.59
N GLU A 190 -4.14 -5.04 23.84
CA GLU A 190 -5.27 -5.81 24.35
C GLU A 190 -4.84 -6.85 25.40
N GLU A 191 -3.77 -7.60 25.12
CA GLU A 191 -3.19 -8.56 26.06
C GLU A 191 -2.73 -7.88 27.36
N LYS A 192 -1.90 -6.83 27.26
CA LYS A 192 -1.36 -6.14 28.45
C LYS A 192 -2.44 -5.37 29.22
N ALA A 193 -3.46 -4.84 28.55
CA ALA A 193 -4.61 -4.23 29.20
C ALA A 193 -5.40 -5.26 30.03
N ARG A 194 -5.68 -6.43 29.44
CA ARG A 194 -6.45 -7.51 30.07
C ARG A 194 -5.78 -8.08 31.32
N GLU A 195 -4.46 -8.23 31.31
CA GLU A 195 -3.68 -8.60 32.52
C GLU A 195 -3.91 -7.66 33.72
N ARG A 196 -4.34 -6.41 33.45
CA ARG A 196 -4.56 -5.36 34.45
C ARG A 196 -6.04 -5.13 34.74
N GLY A 197 -6.92 -6.01 34.26
CA GLY A 197 -8.38 -5.85 34.40
C GLY A 197 -8.96 -4.72 33.54
N LEU A 198 -8.21 -4.22 32.56
CA LEU A 198 -8.66 -3.21 31.61
C LEU A 198 -9.20 -3.89 30.35
N ARG A 199 -10.10 -3.20 29.65
CA ARG A 199 -10.61 -3.60 28.34
C ARG A 199 -10.19 -2.55 27.31
N VAL A 200 -9.64 -3.01 26.19
CA VAL A 200 -9.51 -2.19 24.97
C VAL A 200 -10.89 -2.03 24.34
N THR A 201 -11.32 -0.80 24.08
CA THR A 201 -12.65 -0.54 23.49
C THR A 201 -12.59 -0.30 21.99
N GLY A 202 -11.42 0.09 21.47
CA GLY A 202 -11.16 0.34 20.07
C GLY A 202 -9.85 1.11 19.92
N SER A 203 -9.69 1.83 18.82
CA SER A 203 -8.49 2.61 18.55
C SER A 203 -8.78 3.84 17.69
N GLU A 204 -7.76 4.65 17.47
CA GLU A 204 -7.81 5.84 16.65
C GLU A 204 -6.51 5.97 15.85
N LEU A 205 -6.64 6.17 14.54
CA LEU A 205 -5.54 6.61 13.69
C LEU A 205 -5.54 8.13 13.59
N VAL A 206 -4.41 8.75 13.93
CA VAL A 206 -4.22 10.19 13.85
C VAL A 206 -3.48 10.52 12.56
N GLY A 207 -4.14 11.25 11.66
CA GLY A 207 -3.60 11.61 10.35
C GLY A 207 -3.88 10.57 9.27
N LEU A 208 -2.91 10.36 8.38
CA LEU A 208 -3.00 9.42 7.26
C LEU A 208 -2.33 8.09 7.60
N VAL A 209 -2.76 7.02 6.92
CA VAL A 209 -2.20 5.67 7.04
C VAL A 209 -1.92 5.11 5.64
N PRO A 210 -0.83 4.36 5.42
CA PRO A 210 -0.62 3.62 4.19
C PRO A 210 -1.62 2.48 4.08
N LYS A 211 -2.13 2.25 2.87
CA LYS A 211 -3.12 1.21 2.56
C LYS A 211 -2.63 -0.16 3.00
N SER A 212 -1.34 -0.45 2.78
CA SER A 212 -0.70 -1.71 3.16
C SER A 212 -0.92 -2.07 4.63
N ALA A 213 -0.83 -1.10 5.54
CA ALA A 213 -0.99 -1.35 6.98
C ALA A 213 -2.40 -1.85 7.34
N LEU A 214 -3.43 -1.33 6.65
CA LEU A 214 -4.81 -1.79 6.84
C LEU A 214 -5.05 -3.13 6.14
N LEU A 215 -4.45 -3.35 4.96
CA LEU A 215 -4.55 -4.63 4.26
C LEU A 215 -3.91 -5.77 5.05
N GLU A 216 -2.73 -5.55 5.63
CA GLU A 216 -2.07 -6.53 6.50
C GLU A 216 -2.90 -6.84 7.74
N ALA A 217 -3.43 -5.81 8.42
CA ALA A 217 -4.31 -6.00 9.56
C ALA A 217 -5.60 -6.76 9.19
N GLY A 218 -6.25 -6.39 8.09
CA GLY A 218 -7.47 -7.05 7.62
C GLY A 218 -7.21 -8.52 7.26
N LYS A 219 -6.15 -8.80 6.50
CA LYS A 219 -5.74 -10.17 6.14
C LYS A 219 -5.37 -10.99 7.37
N HIS A 220 -4.69 -10.40 8.35
CA HIS A 220 -4.38 -11.05 9.63
C HIS A 220 -5.66 -11.49 10.36
N TYR A 221 -6.64 -10.59 10.51
CA TYR A 221 -7.88 -10.93 11.22
C TYR A 221 -8.80 -11.85 10.42
N LEU A 222 -8.86 -11.74 9.09
CA LEU A 222 -9.54 -12.72 8.22
C LEU A 222 -8.99 -14.14 8.45
N ALA A 223 -7.66 -14.28 8.44
CA ALA A 223 -7.01 -15.57 8.69
C ALA A 223 -7.33 -16.11 10.09
N ARG A 224 -7.29 -15.26 11.14
CA ARG A 224 -7.68 -15.64 12.51
C ARG A 224 -9.14 -16.09 12.61
N MET A 225 -10.04 -15.53 11.79
CA MET A 225 -11.45 -15.93 11.69
C MET A 225 -11.65 -17.18 10.82
N GLY A 226 -10.59 -17.78 10.26
CA GLY A 226 -10.69 -18.88 9.32
C GLY A 226 -11.35 -18.49 8.00
N LYS A 227 -11.33 -17.20 7.64
CA LYS A 227 -11.87 -16.66 6.39
C LYS A 227 -10.76 -16.53 5.36
N SER A 228 -11.16 -16.55 4.09
CA SER A 228 -10.25 -16.32 2.97
C SER A 228 -9.65 -14.93 3.01
N ARG A 229 -8.35 -14.82 2.71
CA ARG A 229 -7.66 -13.55 2.48
C ARG A 229 -7.85 -13.03 1.04
N GLY A 230 -8.36 -13.86 0.14
CA GLY A 230 -8.61 -13.56 -1.26
C GLY A 230 -10.00 -12.97 -1.50
N VAL A 231 -10.32 -11.89 -0.81
CA VAL A 231 -11.59 -11.14 -0.94
C VAL A 231 -11.31 -9.72 -1.45
N PRO A 232 -12.34 -8.96 -1.90
CA PRO A 232 -12.13 -7.59 -2.35
C PRO A 232 -11.42 -6.70 -1.33
N GLU A 233 -10.62 -5.76 -1.82
CA GLU A 233 -9.81 -4.86 -1.00
C GLU A 233 -10.64 -4.12 0.06
N GLU A 234 -11.83 -3.67 -0.34
CA GLU A 234 -12.78 -2.96 0.50
C GLU A 234 -13.24 -3.80 1.69
N GLU A 235 -13.38 -5.12 1.50
CA GLU A 235 -13.78 -6.03 2.57
C GLU A 235 -12.62 -6.29 3.55
N ILE A 236 -11.39 -6.42 3.03
CA ILE A 236 -10.18 -6.53 3.87
C ILE A 236 -10.04 -5.28 4.76
N ILE A 237 -10.17 -4.09 4.16
CA ILE A 237 -10.10 -2.81 4.88
C ILE A 237 -11.26 -2.68 5.86
N HIS A 238 -12.47 -3.08 5.47
CA HIS A 238 -13.62 -3.09 6.37
C HIS A 238 -13.36 -3.94 7.62
N VAL A 239 -12.84 -5.16 7.45
CA VAL A 239 -12.47 -6.03 8.57
C VAL A 239 -11.42 -5.36 9.47
N ALA A 240 -10.38 -4.77 8.90
CA ALA A 240 -9.37 -4.04 9.67
C ALA A 240 -9.99 -2.92 10.53
N ILE A 241 -10.84 -2.08 9.92
CA ILE A 241 -11.52 -0.96 10.60
C ILE A 241 -12.39 -1.46 11.74
N ARG A 242 -13.17 -2.52 11.50
CA ARG A 242 -14.09 -3.08 12.49
C ARG A 242 -13.34 -3.76 13.65
N THR A 243 -12.33 -4.57 13.35
CA THR A 243 -11.62 -5.33 14.38
C THR A 243 -10.72 -4.45 15.24
N LEU A 244 -10.01 -3.49 14.63
CA LEU A 244 -9.19 -2.53 15.38
C LEU A 244 -10.05 -1.48 16.11
N GLY A 245 -11.34 -1.37 15.76
CA GLY A 245 -12.23 -0.36 16.34
C GLY A 245 -11.81 1.07 15.98
N LEU A 246 -11.35 1.30 14.74
CA LEU A 246 -10.81 2.60 14.28
C LEU A 246 -11.84 3.75 14.31
N SER A 247 -13.12 3.41 14.41
CA SER A 247 -14.23 4.37 14.46
C SER A 247 -14.75 4.65 15.88
N GLU A 248 -14.08 4.15 16.92
CA GLU A 248 -14.58 4.17 18.31
C GLU A 248 -14.80 5.60 18.84
N VAL A 249 -13.82 6.48 18.65
CA VAL A 249 -13.89 7.87 19.16
C VAL A 249 -14.35 8.87 18.10
N LYS A 250 -14.12 8.57 16.82
CA LYS A 250 -14.47 9.41 15.66
C LYS A 250 -14.72 8.53 14.44
N PRO A 251 -15.61 8.92 13.51
CA PRO A 251 -15.79 8.18 12.26
C PRO A 251 -14.49 8.03 11.47
N PHE A 252 -14.18 6.81 11.02
CA PHE A 252 -13.09 6.54 10.11
C PHE A 252 -13.60 6.48 8.67
N ASN A 253 -13.26 7.47 7.85
CA ASN A 253 -13.54 7.48 6.41
C ASN A 253 -12.28 7.02 5.63
N PRO A 254 -12.27 5.81 5.02
CA PRO A 254 -11.10 5.31 4.29
C PRO A 254 -10.62 6.24 3.18
N ALA A 255 -11.54 6.89 2.45
CA ALA A 255 -11.21 7.79 1.34
C ALA A 255 -10.43 9.04 1.80
N GLU A 256 -10.56 9.44 3.06
CA GLU A 256 -9.86 10.60 3.63
C GLU A 256 -8.61 10.24 4.44
N ARG A 257 -8.50 8.98 4.87
CA ARG A 257 -7.48 8.52 5.82
C ARG A 257 -6.41 7.66 5.17
N ILE A 258 -6.72 6.96 4.08
CA ILE A 258 -5.76 6.14 3.34
C ILE A 258 -5.06 7.04 2.32
N ILE A 259 -3.72 7.12 2.39
CA ILE A 259 -2.95 8.03 1.53
C ILE A 259 -3.09 7.68 0.05
N GLU A 260 -3.04 6.40 -0.30
CA GLU A 260 -3.13 5.92 -1.68
C GLU A 260 -4.51 6.21 -2.28
N TYR A 261 -5.59 6.19 -1.49
CA TYR A 261 -6.93 6.56 -1.98
C TYR A 261 -7.04 8.05 -2.27
N ARG A 262 -6.37 8.90 -1.48
CA ARG A 262 -6.34 10.35 -1.72
C ARG A 262 -5.49 10.75 -2.91
N LEU A 263 -4.51 9.94 -3.26
CA LEU A 263 -3.58 10.17 -4.36
C LEU A 263 -3.95 9.39 -5.62
N ALA A 264 -4.92 8.47 -5.53
CA ALA A 264 -5.31 7.63 -6.65
C ALA A 264 -5.77 8.50 -7.83
N PRO A 265 -5.31 8.22 -9.06
CA PRO A 265 -5.87 8.86 -10.23
C PRO A 265 -7.36 8.49 -10.33
N PRO A 266 -8.18 9.33 -10.99
CA PRO A 266 -9.53 8.94 -11.31
C PRO A 266 -9.54 7.59 -12.05
N ALA A 267 -10.40 6.67 -11.62
CA ALA A 267 -10.68 5.40 -12.26
C ALA A 267 -12.10 5.43 -12.84
N PRO A 268 -12.35 6.28 -13.86
CA PRO A 268 -13.70 6.62 -14.30
C PRO A 268 -14.46 5.40 -14.82
N LEU A 269 -13.80 4.47 -15.53
CA LEU A 269 -14.47 3.31 -16.11
C LEU A 269 -14.71 2.22 -15.08
N ALA A 270 -13.71 1.89 -14.25
CA ALA A 270 -13.88 0.86 -13.22
C ALA A 270 -14.93 1.24 -12.16
N SER A 271 -15.21 2.54 -12.01
CA SER A 271 -16.23 3.06 -11.09
C SER A 271 -17.63 3.15 -11.70
N MET A 272 -17.79 2.91 -13.01
CA MET A 272 -19.10 2.94 -13.65
C MET A 272 -19.97 1.75 -13.25
N THR A 273 -21.28 1.96 -13.24
CA THR A 273 -22.21 0.84 -13.29
C THR A 273 -22.09 0.13 -14.64
N VAL A 274 -22.35 -1.18 -14.67
CA VAL A 274 -22.34 -1.98 -15.93
C VAL A 274 -23.23 -1.34 -17.01
N ARG A 275 -24.39 -0.79 -16.62
CA ARG A 275 -25.28 -0.07 -17.54
C ARG A 275 -24.63 1.20 -18.11
N ALA A 276 -24.00 2.00 -17.27
CA ALA A 276 -23.34 3.23 -17.70
C ALA A 276 -22.17 2.92 -18.65
N PHE A 277 -21.34 1.93 -18.30
CA PHE A 277 -20.24 1.47 -19.15
C PHE A 277 -20.74 0.97 -20.51
N ALA A 278 -21.78 0.14 -20.54
CA ALA A 278 -22.36 -0.38 -21.78
C ALA A 278 -22.98 0.73 -22.65
N ASN A 279 -23.65 1.71 -22.03
CA ASN A 279 -24.18 2.87 -22.75
C ASN A 279 -23.05 3.68 -23.37
N GLU A 280 -22.02 4.04 -22.60
CA GLU A 280 -20.87 4.82 -23.06
C GLU A 280 -20.15 4.13 -24.23
N LEU A 281 -19.87 2.83 -24.11
CA LEU A 281 -19.24 2.00 -25.15
C LEU A 281 -20.03 2.00 -26.48
N SER A 282 -21.34 2.24 -26.42
CA SER A 282 -22.24 2.23 -27.58
C SER A 282 -22.47 3.62 -28.20
N THR A 283 -21.68 4.62 -27.81
CA THR A 283 -21.74 5.98 -28.36
C THR A 283 -20.71 6.21 -29.47
N ASP A 284 -20.63 7.43 -29.99
CA ASP A 284 -19.59 7.91 -30.91
C ASP A 284 -18.29 8.32 -30.19
N SER A 285 -18.18 8.05 -28.88
CA SER A 285 -16.96 8.27 -28.11
C SER A 285 -15.84 7.31 -28.57
N PRO A 286 -14.60 7.80 -28.77
CA PRO A 286 -13.50 6.96 -29.24
C PRO A 286 -12.89 6.06 -28.15
N ALA A 287 -13.23 6.30 -26.87
CA ALA A 287 -12.88 5.45 -25.72
C ALA A 287 -13.99 5.52 -24.66
N PRO A 288 -14.33 4.43 -23.95
CA PRO A 288 -13.69 3.12 -23.92
C PRO A 288 -13.89 2.33 -25.22
N GLY A 289 -12.93 1.44 -25.53
CA GLY A 289 -12.94 0.63 -26.75
C GLY A 289 -12.67 -0.86 -26.51
N GLY A 290 -12.22 -1.57 -27.56
CA GLY A 290 -11.96 -3.02 -27.50
C GLY A 290 -10.89 -3.42 -26.47
N GLY A 291 -9.85 -2.60 -26.26
CA GLY A 291 -8.82 -2.84 -25.24
C GLY A 291 -9.42 -2.83 -23.83
N SER A 292 -10.19 -1.79 -23.51
CA SER A 292 -10.92 -1.64 -22.26
C SER A 292 -11.88 -2.82 -21.99
N VAL A 293 -12.64 -3.28 -23.01
CA VAL A 293 -13.51 -4.46 -22.90
C VAL A 293 -12.71 -5.74 -22.67
N SER A 294 -11.57 -5.90 -23.35
CA SER A 294 -10.69 -7.06 -23.19
C SER A 294 -10.14 -7.14 -21.75
N ALA A 295 -9.72 -5.99 -21.20
CA ALA A 295 -9.28 -5.88 -19.82
C ALA A 295 -10.41 -6.23 -18.83
N LEU A 296 -11.62 -5.71 -19.05
CA LEU A 296 -12.80 -6.04 -18.24
C LEU A 296 -13.13 -7.53 -18.28
N CYS A 297 -13.11 -8.16 -19.46
CA CYS A 297 -13.30 -9.62 -19.59
C CYS A 297 -12.27 -10.39 -18.77
N GLY A 298 -10.98 -10.02 -18.85
CA GLY A 298 -9.94 -10.62 -18.05
C GLY A 298 -10.21 -10.48 -16.54
N ALA A 299 -10.63 -9.29 -16.10
CA ALA A 299 -10.99 -9.05 -14.69
C ALA A 299 -12.17 -9.91 -14.23
N LEU A 300 -13.23 -10.01 -15.04
CA LEU A 300 -14.40 -10.85 -14.75
C LEU A 300 -14.05 -12.34 -14.67
N SER A 301 -13.16 -12.80 -15.55
CA SER A 301 -12.68 -14.19 -15.53
C SER A 301 -11.89 -14.50 -14.24
N ALA A 302 -10.96 -13.63 -13.85
CA ALA A 302 -10.21 -13.76 -12.61
C ALA A 302 -11.13 -13.70 -11.37
N ALA A 303 -12.17 -12.85 -11.42
CA ALA A 303 -13.18 -12.76 -10.37
C ALA A 303 -13.99 -14.06 -10.23
N LEU A 304 -14.37 -14.72 -11.34
CA LEU A 304 -15.04 -16.02 -11.30
C LEU A 304 -14.16 -17.09 -10.66
N ALA A 305 -12.88 -17.17 -11.02
CA ALA A 305 -11.95 -18.11 -10.38
C ALA A 305 -11.84 -17.86 -8.87
N SER A 306 -11.73 -16.60 -8.45
CA SER A 306 -11.71 -16.21 -7.04
C SER A 306 -13.03 -16.54 -6.32
N MET A 307 -14.17 -16.32 -6.97
CA MET A 307 -15.49 -16.64 -6.43
C MET A 307 -15.63 -18.14 -6.16
N VAL A 308 -15.31 -19.01 -7.13
CA VAL A 308 -15.39 -20.47 -6.94
C VAL A 308 -14.49 -20.91 -5.80
N ALA A 309 -13.28 -20.36 -5.71
CA ALA A 309 -12.35 -20.68 -4.62
C ALA A 309 -12.92 -20.29 -3.25
N ASN A 310 -13.48 -19.09 -3.12
CA ASN A 310 -14.10 -18.60 -1.88
C ASN A 310 -15.36 -19.38 -1.49
N LEU A 311 -16.20 -19.77 -2.45
CA LEU A 311 -17.37 -20.63 -2.22
C LEU A 311 -17.00 -22.02 -1.71
N SER A 312 -15.77 -22.47 -2.01
CA SER A 312 -15.26 -23.79 -1.63
C SER A 312 -14.59 -23.76 -0.25
N LEU A 313 -13.77 -22.74 0.04
CA LEU A 313 -12.91 -22.67 1.23
C LEU A 313 -13.68 -22.76 2.56
N GLY A 314 -14.91 -22.21 2.61
CA GLY A 314 -15.74 -22.23 3.82
C GLY A 314 -16.59 -23.49 4.01
N LYS A 315 -16.50 -24.49 3.10
CA LYS A 315 -17.36 -25.68 3.12
C LYS A 315 -16.63 -26.88 3.72
N LYS A 316 -17.40 -27.70 4.44
CA LYS A 316 -16.94 -29.00 4.95
C LYS A 316 -16.54 -29.90 3.79
N GLY A 317 -15.41 -30.59 3.91
CA GLY A 317 -14.86 -31.50 2.90
C GLY A 317 -13.79 -30.87 1.99
N PHE A 318 -13.44 -29.60 2.19
CA PHE A 318 -12.39 -28.88 1.44
C PHE A 318 -11.15 -28.56 2.29
N GLU A 319 -11.04 -29.15 3.48
CA GLU A 319 -9.98 -28.87 4.44
C GLU A 319 -8.58 -29.17 3.88
N GLU A 320 -8.44 -30.24 3.09
CA GLU A 320 -7.17 -30.62 2.44
C GLU A 320 -6.79 -29.71 1.27
N GLN A 321 -7.79 -29.06 0.63
CA GLN A 321 -7.60 -28.17 -0.51
C GLN A 321 -7.48 -26.69 -0.08
N LYS A 322 -7.55 -26.40 1.22
CA LYS A 322 -7.62 -25.04 1.76
C LYS A 322 -6.51 -24.12 1.22
N ASP A 323 -5.27 -24.59 1.22
CA ASP A 323 -4.12 -23.80 0.77
C ASP A 323 -4.18 -23.49 -0.73
N ALA A 324 -4.60 -24.47 -1.55
CA ALA A 324 -4.78 -24.29 -2.98
C ALA A 324 -5.91 -23.28 -3.27
N LEU A 325 -7.06 -23.44 -2.61
CA LEU A 325 -8.20 -22.55 -2.74
C LEU A 325 -7.86 -21.13 -2.28
N GLU A 326 -7.15 -20.98 -1.17
CA GLU A 326 -6.73 -19.66 -0.69
C GLU A 326 -5.78 -18.97 -1.66
N ARG A 327 -4.80 -19.72 -2.20
CA ARG A 327 -3.88 -19.20 -3.23
C ARG A 327 -4.64 -18.74 -4.49
N ILE A 328 -5.59 -19.55 -4.97
CA ILE A 328 -6.43 -19.19 -6.13
C ILE A 328 -7.25 -17.93 -5.82
N ALA A 329 -7.87 -17.86 -4.64
CA ALA A 329 -8.69 -16.72 -4.24
C ALA A 329 -7.87 -15.42 -4.20
N ILE A 330 -6.68 -15.45 -3.58
CA ILE A 330 -5.74 -14.30 -3.51
C ILE A 330 -5.30 -13.91 -4.92
N ARG A 331 -4.81 -14.88 -5.70
CA ARG A 331 -4.26 -14.57 -7.02
C ARG A 331 -5.32 -14.07 -8.00
N GLY A 332 -6.54 -14.61 -7.91
CA GLY A 332 -7.69 -14.12 -8.66
C GLY A 332 -8.05 -12.67 -8.34
N GLN A 333 -7.99 -12.24 -7.07
CA GLN A 333 -8.19 -10.83 -6.71
C GLN A 333 -7.09 -9.94 -7.28
N GLU A 334 -5.82 -10.34 -7.17
CA GLU A 334 -4.68 -9.58 -7.72
C GLU A 334 -4.77 -9.38 -9.23
N LEU A 335 -5.11 -10.43 -9.98
CA LEU A 335 -5.31 -10.36 -11.43
C LEU A 335 -6.54 -9.51 -11.78
N LYS A 336 -7.63 -9.65 -11.04
CA LYS A 336 -8.84 -8.83 -11.21
C LYS A 336 -8.53 -7.34 -11.03
N ASP A 337 -7.87 -6.95 -9.93
CA ASP A 337 -7.54 -5.54 -9.67
C ASP A 337 -6.54 -4.98 -10.71
N ARG A 338 -5.53 -5.78 -11.11
CA ARG A 338 -4.59 -5.41 -12.17
C ARG A 338 -5.30 -5.14 -13.50
N LEU A 339 -6.30 -5.94 -13.85
CA LEU A 339 -7.01 -5.84 -15.13
C LEU A 339 -8.07 -4.74 -15.11
N LEU A 340 -8.69 -4.45 -13.97
CA LEU A 340 -9.50 -3.25 -13.81
C LEU A 340 -8.65 -1.98 -13.97
N TRP A 341 -7.44 -1.97 -13.42
CA TRP A 341 -6.51 -0.86 -13.65
C TRP A 341 -6.10 -0.76 -15.13
N ALA A 342 -5.84 -1.89 -15.80
CA ALA A 342 -5.52 -1.92 -17.23
C ALA A 342 -6.66 -1.38 -18.11
N MET A 343 -7.93 -1.58 -17.69
CA MET A 343 -9.09 -0.99 -18.37
C MET A 343 -9.06 0.53 -18.37
N ASP A 344 -8.78 1.17 -17.23
CA ASP A 344 -8.64 2.63 -17.16
C ASP A 344 -7.35 3.13 -17.80
N GLU A 345 -6.27 2.34 -17.79
CA GLU A 345 -5.02 2.71 -18.47
C GLU A 345 -5.12 2.63 -19.98
N ASP A 346 -5.94 1.74 -20.55
CA ASP A 346 -6.18 1.64 -21.99
C ASP A 346 -6.73 2.98 -22.52
N THR A 347 -7.73 3.52 -21.85
CA THR A 347 -8.30 4.84 -22.19
C THR A 347 -7.28 5.95 -21.99
N ARG A 348 -6.52 5.95 -20.89
CA ARG A 348 -5.47 6.96 -20.64
C ARG A 348 -4.33 6.90 -21.66
N ALA A 349 -3.95 5.71 -22.13
CA ALA A 349 -2.94 5.52 -23.16
C ALA A 349 -3.44 6.05 -24.52
N PHE A 350 -4.70 5.79 -24.85
CA PHE A 350 -5.34 6.31 -26.05
C PHE A 350 -5.46 7.84 -26.03
N ASP A 351 -5.90 8.43 -24.92
CA ASP A 351 -5.98 9.88 -24.75
C ASP A 351 -4.61 10.54 -24.85
N ALA A 352 -3.57 9.93 -24.26
CA ALA A 352 -2.20 10.39 -24.36
C ALA A 352 -1.69 10.37 -25.81
N LEU A 353 -2.05 9.34 -26.58
CA LEU A 353 -1.72 9.24 -28.00
C LEU A 353 -2.40 10.35 -28.81
N LEU A 354 -3.69 10.60 -28.59
CA LEU A 354 -4.42 11.71 -29.23
C LEU A 354 -3.81 13.08 -28.87
N ALA A 355 -3.44 13.28 -27.61
CA ALA A 355 -2.78 14.50 -27.15
C ALA A 355 -1.41 14.69 -27.82
N ALA A 356 -0.59 13.63 -27.90
CA ALA A 356 0.70 13.65 -28.57
C ALA A 356 0.56 13.99 -30.06
N MET A 357 -0.45 13.45 -30.75
CA MET A 357 -0.72 13.76 -32.15
C MET A 357 -1.08 15.22 -32.40
N ARG A 358 -1.67 15.91 -31.40
CA ARG A 358 -2.07 17.33 -31.44
C ARG A 358 -0.95 18.31 -31.11
N LEU A 359 0.23 17.85 -30.70
CA LEU A 359 1.36 18.73 -30.40
C LEU A 359 1.75 19.60 -31.63
N PRO A 360 2.29 20.82 -31.39
CA PRO A 360 2.80 21.68 -32.45
C PRO A 360 3.87 21.00 -33.32
N LYS A 361 4.03 21.50 -34.55
CA LYS A 361 4.96 20.93 -35.55
C LYS A 361 5.60 22.02 -36.44
N GLY A 362 5.63 23.26 -35.96
CA GLY A 362 6.08 24.43 -36.70
C GLY A 362 7.61 24.58 -36.73
N SER A 363 8.30 24.18 -35.68
CA SER A 363 9.77 24.17 -35.61
C SER A 363 10.37 22.76 -35.67
N PRO A 364 11.67 22.60 -36.01
CA PRO A 364 12.36 21.31 -35.94
C PRO A 364 12.34 20.68 -34.54
N GLU A 365 12.47 21.50 -33.49
CA GLU A 365 12.39 21.07 -32.10
C GLU A 365 10.99 20.57 -31.74
N GLU A 366 9.94 21.29 -32.17
CA GLU A 366 8.55 20.86 -32.00
C GLU A 366 8.24 19.56 -32.74
N GLN A 367 8.74 19.40 -33.96
CA GLN A 367 8.60 18.16 -34.73
C GLN A 367 9.29 16.99 -34.03
N GLN A 368 10.49 17.18 -33.51
CA GLN A 368 11.21 16.14 -32.76
C GLN A 368 10.47 15.76 -31.48
N ASN A 369 10.04 16.74 -30.69
CA ASN A 369 9.28 16.52 -29.45
C ASN A 369 7.96 15.80 -29.73
N ARG A 370 7.25 16.19 -30.79
CA ARG A 370 6.01 15.52 -31.23
C ARG A 370 6.27 14.08 -31.63
N THR A 371 7.28 13.80 -32.45
CA THR A 371 7.61 12.44 -32.87
C THR A 371 7.96 11.56 -31.68
N GLN A 372 8.78 12.06 -30.74
CA GLN A 372 9.11 11.33 -29.51
C GLN A 372 7.88 11.06 -28.63
N ALA A 373 7.02 12.07 -28.45
CA ALA A 373 5.80 11.92 -27.65
C ALA A 373 4.82 10.90 -28.28
N VAL A 374 4.66 10.92 -29.61
CA VAL A 374 3.82 9.96 -30.32
C VAL A 374 4.39 8.54 -30.18
N GLU A 375 5.70 8.36 -30.38
CA GLU A 375 6.34 7.04 -30.26
C GLU A 375 6.16 6.45 -28.85
N GLN A 376 6.37 7.26 -27.80
CA GLN A 376 6.18 6.84 -26.40
C GLN A 376 4.72 6.52 -26.08
N ALA A 377 3.78 7.33 -26.58
CA ALA A 377 2.36 7.07 -26.38
C ALA A 377 1.90 5.82 -27.14
N THR A 378 2.40 5.57 -28.35
CA THR A 378 2.15 4.33 -29.12
C THR A 378 2.69 3.11 -28.38
N LEU A 379 3.91 3.20 -27.83
CA LEU A 379 4.48 2.11 -27.02
C LEU A 379 3.56 1.79 -25.84
N LYS A 380 3.10 2.81 -25.09
CA LYS A 380 2.18 2.60 -23.97
C LYS A 380 0.84 2.00 -24.42
N ALA A 381 0.30 2.44 -25.55
CA ALA A 381 -0.94 1.90 -26.13
C ALA A 381 -0.81 0.43 -26.59
N ILE A 382 0.41 -0.06 -26.83
CA ILE A 382 0.70 -1.48 -27.11
C ILE A 382 0.92 -2.27 -25.81
N GLU A 383 1.66 -1.70 -24.86
CA GLU A 383 2.01 -2.37 -23.61
C GLU A 383 0.80 -2.68 -22.72
N VAL A 384 -0.21 -1.80 -22.69
CA VAL A 384 -1.43 -2.04 -21.90
C VAL A 384 -2.16 -3.32 -22.35
N PRO A 385 -2.61 -3.47 -23.62
CA PRO A 385 -3.24 -4.70 -24.08
C PRO A 385 -2.29 -5.91 -24.06
N LEU A 386 -0.98 -5.73 -24.31
CA LEU A 386 -0.02 -6.82 -24.14
C LEU A 386 -0.01 -7.35 -22.70
N SER A 387 -0.07 -6.47 -21.70
CA SER A 387 -0.12 -6.87 -20.29
C SER A 387 -1.42 -7.61 -19.93
N VAL A 388 -2.54 -7.30 -20.59
CA VAL A 388 -3.82 -8.03 -20.46
C VAL A 388 -3.68 -9.43 -21.05
N LEU A 389 -3.12 -9.53 -22.26
CA LEU A 389 -2.87 -10.79 -22.95
C LEU A 389 -1.94 -11.70 -22.13
N GLU A 390 -0.84 -11.17 -21.60
CA GLU A 390 0.14 -11.92 -20.80
C GLU A 390 -0.42 -12.40 -19.45
N ALA A 391 -1.48 -11.77 -18.93
CA ALA A 391 -2.17 -12.22 -17.72
C ALA A 391 -3.13 -13.41 -17.97
N CYS A 392 -3.67 -13.53 -19.19
CA CYS A 392 -4.71 -14.53 -19.51
C CYS A 392 -4.29 -16.00 -19.35
N PRO A 393 -3.04 -16.42 -19.70
CA PRO A 393 -2.59 -17.78 -19.43
C PRO A 393 -2.71 -18.20 -17.97
N GLU A 394 -2.38 -17.30 -17.04
CA GLU A 394 -2.45 -17.58 -15.60
C GLU A 394 -3.91 -17.67 -15.13
N ILE A 395 -4.79 -16.80 -15.64
CA ILE A 395 -6.23 -16.86 -15.32
C ILE A 395 -6.83 -18.20 -15.76
N LEU A 396 -6.45 -18.70 -16.95
CA LEU A 396 -6.88 -20.01 -17.43
C LEU A 396 -6.41 -21.16 -16.52
N GLU A 397 -5.18 -21.07 -15.98
CA GLU A 397 -4.69 -22.03 -15.00
C GLU A 397 -5.52 -22.00 -13.72
N LEU A 398 -5.84 -20.81 -13.20
CA LEU A 398 -6.69 -20.65 -12.03
C LEU A 398 -8.09 -21.23 -12.26
N CYS A 399 -8.71 -20.96 -13.41
CA CYS A 399 -10.01 -21.53 -13.78
C CYS A 399 -9.96 -23.06 -13.84
N LEU A 400 -8.91 -23.62 -14.44
CA LEU A 400 -8.78 -25.07 -14.56
C LEU A 400 -8.50 -25.75 -13.22
N GLU A 401 -7.67 -25.13 -12.39
CA GLU A 401 -7.35 -25.66 -11.08
C GLU A 401 -8.57 -25.61 -10.17
N VAL A 402 -9.30 -24.49 -10.12
CA VAL A 402 -10.50 -24.37 -9.30
C VAL A 402 -11.64 -25.29 -9.79
N ALA A 403 -11.69 -25.60 -11.08
CA ALA A 403 -12.58 -26.64 -11.62
C ALA A 403 -12.22 -28.06 -11.12
N THR A 404 -11.02 -28.25 -10.58
CA THR A 404 -10.53 -29.53 -10.07
C THR A 404 -10.64 -29.64 -8.56
N VAL A 405 -10.16 -28.63 -7.85
CA VAL A 405 -10.09 -28.65 -6.37
C VAL A 405 -11.26 -27.94 -5.69
N GLY A 406 -12.03 -27.15 -6.46
CA GLY A 406 -13.16 -26.38 -5.96
C GLY A 406 -14.48 -27.14 -6.00
N LEU A 407 -15.51 -26.42 -5.58
CA LEU A 407 -16.88 -26.88 -5.50
C LEU A 407 -17.41 -27.29 -6.88
N GLN A 408 -17.77 -28.56 -7.01
CA GLN A 408 -18.27 -29.11 -8.28
C GLN A 408 -19.58 -28.47 -8.74
N ALA A 409 -20.43 -28.01 -7.81
CA ALA A 409 -21.65 -27.27 -8.14
C ALA A 409 -21.38 -25.90 -8.81
N SER A 410 -20.14 -25.41 -8.77
CA SER A 410 -19.70 -24.16 -9.42
C SER A 410 -18.74 -24.42 -10.59
N LEU A 411 -18.73 -25.64 -11.13
CA LEU A 411 -17.90 -26.01 -12.27
C LEU A 411 -18.25 -25.20 -13.53
N SER A 412 -19.53 -24.84 -13.71
CA SER A 412 -19.97 -23.96 -14.80
C SER A 412 -19.35 -22.57 -14.70
N ASP A 413 -19.19 -22.02 -13.49
CA ASP A 413 -18.60 -20.70 -13.25
C ASP A 413 -17.11 -20.69 -13.67
N ALA A 414 -16.38 -21.77 -13.34
CA ALA A 414 -15.01 -21.96 -13.80
C ALA A 414 -14.92 -22.11 -15.33
N GLY A 415 -15.90 -22.79 -15.94
CA GLY A 415 -16.01 -22.92 -17.40
C GLY A 415 -16.24 -21.59 -18.11
N VAL A 416 -17.18 -20.77 -17.60
CA VAL A 416 -17.40 -19.40 -18.11
C VAL A 416 -16.14 -18.56 -17.94
N GLY A 417 -15.47 -18.65 -16.78
CA GLY A 417 -14.19 -17.98 -16.56
C GLY A 417 -13.16 -18.32 -17.65
N ALA A 418 -13.00 -19.61 -17.99
CA ALA A 418 -12.06 -20.03 -19.02
C ALA A 418 -12.42 -19.46 -20.41
N GLN A 419 -13.69 -19.46 -20.80
CA GLN A 419 -14.13 -18.89 -22.08
C GLN A 419 -13.90 -17.38 -22.16
N VAL A 420 -14.23 -16.66 -21.07
CA VAL A 420 -14.05 -15.22 -21.00
C VAL A 420 -12.57 -14.83 -21.01
N ALA A 421 -11.69 -15.62 -20.39
CA ALA A 421 -10.23 -15.40 -20.46
C ALA A 421 -9.70 -15.51 -21.90
N ARG A 422 -10.20 -16.48 -22.68
CA ARG A 422 -9.84 -16.59 -24.11
C ARG A 422 -10.34 -15.39 -24.91
N ALA A 423 -11.56 -14.92 -24.65
CA ALA A 423 -12.09 -13.74 -25.32
C ALA A 423 -11.27 -12.47 -24.98
N ALA A 424 -10.90 -12.31 -23.72
CA ALA A 424 -10.01 -11.24 -23.25
C ALA A 424 -8.66 -11.27 -23.99
N ALA A 425 -8.02 -12.43 -24.06
CA ALA A 425 -6.77 -12.62 -24.78
C ALA A 425 -6.89 -12.32 -26.27
N ALA A 426 -7.96 -12.77 -26.92
CA ALA A 426 -8.18 -12.55 -28.35
C ALA A 426 -8.31 -11.06 -28.67
N GLY A 427 -9.12 -10.35 -27.89
CA GLY A 427 -9.30 -8.91 -28.03
C GLY A 427 -8.00 -8.15 -27.71
N ALA A 428 -7.28 -8.53 -26.67
CA ALA A 428 -5.99 -7.95 -26.33
C ALA A 428 -4.94 -8.14 -27.44
N TYR A 429 -4.82 -9.34 -28.00
CA TYR A 429 -3.93 -9.63 -29.14
C TYR A 429 -4.27 -8.77 -30.36
N GLN A 430 -5.57 -8.61 -30.69
CA GLN A 430 -6.01 -7.73 -31.77
C GLN A 430 -5.61 -6.26 -31.53
N ASN A 431 -5.74 -5.78 -30.29
CA ASN A 431 -5.35 -4.41 -29.91
C ASN A 431 -3.83 -4.19 -29.92
N VAL A 432 -3.02 -5.22 -29.63
CA VAL A 432 -1.57 -5.16 -29.86
C VAL A 432 -1.28 -5.05 -31.36
N CYS A 433 -1.83 -5.97 -32.16
CA CYS A 433 -1.56 -6.06 -33.59
C CYS A 433 -1.95 -4.81 -34.39
N ILE A 434 -3.06 -4.14 -34.04
CA ILE A 434 -3.50 -2.93 -34.75
C ILE A 434 -2.58 -1.72 -34.48
N ASN A 435 -1.91 -1.68 -33.32
CA ASN A 435 -1.04 -0.56 -32.94
C ASN A 435 0.43 -0.76 -33.38
N LEU A 436 0.92 -2.00 -33.50
CA LEU A 436 2.30 -2.30 -33.89
C LEU A 436 2.79 -1.60 -35.19
N PRO A 437 2.00 -1.47 -36.27
CA PRO A 437 2.45 -0.78 -37.48
C PRO A 437 2.87 0.68 -37.24
N SER A 438 2.30 1.33 -36.21
CA SER A 438 2.51 2.73 -35.85
C SER A 438 3.85 3.00 -35.17
N LEU A 439 4.57 1.96 -34.69
CA LEU A 439 5.92 2.13 -34.14
C LEU A 439 6.96 2.31 -35.25
N SER A 440 7.86 3.27 -35.05
CA SER A 440 8.99 3.50 -35.96
C SER A 440 10.11 2.48 -35.75
N ASP A 441 10.38 2.10 -34.49
CA ASP A 441 11.36 1.07 -34.16
C ASP A 441 10.81 -0.34 -34.48
N ARG A 442 11.26 -0.88 -35.63
CA ARG A 442 10.85 -2.20 -36.10
C ARG A 442 11.45 -3.36 -35.29
N ALA A 443 12.59 -3.17 -34.61
CA ALA A 443 13.15 -4.19 -33.73
C ALA A 443 12.28 -4.32 -32.47
N THR A 444 11.90 -3.18 -31.89
CA THR A 444 10.98 -3.15 -30.74
C THR A 444 9.60 -3.68 -31.11
N ALA A 445 9.04 -3.31 -32.27
CA ALA A 445 7.79 -3.86 -32.76
C ALA A 445 7.84 -5.39 -32.94
N GLY A 446 8.94 -5.92 -33.50
CA GLY A 446 9.15 -7.37 -33.63
C GLY A 446 9.23 -8.10 -32.29
N HIS A 447 9.90 -7.51 -31.29
CA HIS A 447 9.96 -8.06 -29.94
C HIS A 447 8.59 -8.08 -29.24
N LEU A 448 7.81 -7.01 -29.37
CA LEU A 448 6.46 -6.93 -28.81
C LEU A 448 5.50 -7.92 -29.47
N LEU A 449 5.60 -8.11 -30.79
CA LEU A 449 4.83 -9.11 -31.52
C LEU A 449 5.18 -10.53 -31.05
N ALA A 450 6.46 -10.86 -30.90
CA ALA A 450 6.89 -12.17 -30.43
C ALA A 450 6.35 -12.50 -29.02
N ARG A 451 6.35 -11.52 -28.10
CA ARG A 451 5.71 -11.67 -26.78
C ARG A 451 4.21 -11.92 -26.89
N ALA A 452 3.52 -11.18 -27.77
CA ALA A 452 2.10 -11.35 -28.00
C ALA A 452 1.78 -12.74 -28.56
N ASP A 453 2.54 -13.20 -29.56
CA ASP A 453 2.40 -14.53 -30.16
C ASP A 453 2.62 -15.65 -29.13
N GLU A 454 3.66 -15.53 -28.32
CA GLU A 454 3.95 -16.49 -27.25
C GLU A 454 2.80 -16.56 -26.23
N ALA A 455 2.32 -15.41 -25.76
CA ALA A 455 1.22 -15.35 -24.81
C ALA A 455 -0.08 -15.89 -25.42
N TRP A 456 -0.38 -15.56 -26.68
CA TRP A 456 -1.54 -16.06 -27.40
C TRP A 456 -1.49 -17.58 -27.61
N GLN A 457 -0.33 -18.13 -27.96
CA GLN A 457 -0.14 -19.58 -28.09
C GLN A 457 -0.41 -20.28 -26.75
N LYS A 458 0.14 -19.77 -25.65
CA LYS A 458 -0.12 -20.30 -24.29
C LYS A 458 -1.61 -20.27 -23.95
N VAL A 459 -2.33 -19.22 -24.35
CA VAL A 459 -3.80 -19.14 -24.17
C VAL A 459 -4.50 -20.23 -24.94
N GLN A 460 -4.16 -20.46 -26.22
CA GLN A 460 -4.81 -21.51 -27.03
C GLN A 460 -4.63 -22.89 -26.40
N GLU A 461 -3.41 -23.23 -26.00
CA GLU A 461 -3.09 -24.52 -25.39
C GLU A 461 -3.83 -24.73 -24.06
N LYS A 462 -3.80 -23.72 -23.18
CA LYS A 462 -4.43 -23.81 -21.85
C LYS A 462 -5.95 -23.78 -21.92
N HIS A 463 -6.52 -22.97 -22.81
CA HIS A 463 -7.97 -22.91 -23.01
C HIS A 463 -8.50 -24.24 -23.54
N ALA A 464 -7.87 -24.83 -24.56
CA ALA A 464 -8.30 -26.13 -25.10
C ALA A 464 -8.32 -27.21 -24.00
N ARG A 465 -7.26 -27.27 -23.18
CA ARG A 465 -7.19 -28.19 -22.03
C ARG A 465 -8.28 -27.90 -20.99
N ALA A 466 -8.52 -26.64 -20.66
CA ALA A 466 -9.53 -26.26 -19.68
C ALA A 466 -10.95 -26.60 -20.17
N GLU A 467 -11.26 -26.27 -21.42
CA GLU A 467 -12.54 -26.54 -22.06
C GLU A 467 -12.83 -28.03 -22.12
N GLU A 468 -11.87 -28.85 -22.58
CA GLU A 468 -12.04 -30.30 -22.65
C GLU A 468 -12.35 -30.89 -21.26
N GLN A 469 -11.54 -30.56 -20.26
CA GLN A 469 -11.68 -31.12 -18.92
C GLN A 469 -12.98 -30.69 -18.23
N ILE A 470 -13.34 -29.40 -18.32
CA ILE A 470 -14.53 -28.85 -17.68
C ILE A 470 -15.79 -29.40 -18.35
N LEU A 471 -15.86 -29.39 -19.69
CA LEU A 471 -17.02 -29.91 -20.41
C LEU A 471 -17.19 -31.41 -20.21
N ARG A 472 -16.10 -32.18 -20.16
CA ARG A 472 -16.16 -33.62 -19.86
C ARG A 472 -16.82 -33.85 -18.50
N LYS A 473 -16.34 -33.19 -17.44
CA LYS A 473 -16.91 -33.30 -16.09
C LYS A 473 -18.38 -32.87 -16.04
N LEU A 474 -18.74 -31.77 -16.70
CA LEU A 474 -20.13 -31.31 -16.76
C LEU A 474 -21.04 -32.34 -17.46
N ARG A 475 -20.57 -32.96 -18.55
CA ARG A 475 -21.33 -34.00 -19.26
C ARG A 475 -21.46 -35.28 -18.45
N GLU A 476 -20.41 -35.68 -17.74
CA GLU A 476 -20.44 -36.82 -16.81
C GLU A 476 -21.49 -36.57 -15.71
N GLN A 477 -21.50 -35.39 -15.08
CA GLN A 477 -22.49 -35.00 -14.08
C GLN A 477 -23.93 -34.93 -14.62
N ALA A 478 -24.11 -34.53 -15.88
CA ALA A 478 -25.42 -34.49 -16.51
C ALA A 478 -25.95 -35.89 -16.88
N SER A 479 -25.06 -36.88 -16.98
CA SER A 479 -25.38 -38.25 -17.38
C SER A 479 -25.53 -39.21 -16.19
N SER A 480 -25.09 -38.80 -15.00
CA SER A 480 -25.24 -39.49 -13.71
C SER A 480 -26.52 -39.08 -13.00
#